data_AF-A0A1M5NK70-F1
#
_entry.id   AF-A0A1M5NK70-F1
#
_cell.length_a   1.000
_cell.length_b   1.000
_cell.length_c   1.000
_cell.angle_alpha   90.00
_cell.angle_beta   90.00
_cell.angle_gamma   90.00
#
_symmetry.space_group_name_H-M   'P 1'
#
loop_
_entity.id
_entity.type
_entity.pdbx_description
1 polymer ?
#
loop_
_entity_poly.entity_id
_entity_poly.type
_entity_poly.pdbx_seq_one_letter_code
_entity_poly.pdbx_strand_id
1 'polypeptide(L)' 'MENYLQISREDFMKFFRDDEKLNELTVDDRVEIFRTILVGSSDLTKELLNEVLGDYCVDNLEVIEINNGEN' A
#
# COMPACT_ATOMS: atom_id res chain seq x y z
N MET A 1 -23.30 15.23 1.22
CA MET A 1 -21.91 15.00 1.60
C MET A 1 -21.92 13.80 2.52
N GLU A 2 -21.26 12.71 2.11
CA GLU A 2 -21.10 11.56 2.99
C GLU A 2 -20.34 11.98 4.24
N ASN A 3 -20.85 11.59 5.41
CA ASN A 3 -20.35 12.05 6.70
C ASN A 3 -19.17 11.16 7.13
N TYR A 4 -18.08 11.19 6.37
CA TYR A 4 -16.84 10.43 6.68
C TYR A 4 -16.18 10.84 8.00
N LEU A 5 -16.67 11.91 8.64
CA LEU A 5 -16.19 12.43 9.92
C LEU A 5 -16.47 11.51 11.12
N GLN A 6 -17.22 10.42 10.95
CA GLN A 6 -17.55 9.49 12.04
C GLN A 6 -16.75 8.18 12.04
N ILE A 7 -15.88 7.93 11.07
CA ILE A 7 -15.06 6.71 11.10
C ILE A 7 -13.88 6.92 12.07
N SER A 8 -13.81 6.11 13.12
CA SER A 8 -12.63 6.13 13.99
C SER A 8 -11.44 5.51 13.27
N ARG A 9 -10.21 5.82 13.71
CA ARG A 9 -9.01 5.13 13.21
C ARG A 9 -9.15 3.62 13.37
N GLU A 10 -9.73 3.15 14.46
CA GLU A 10 -9.91 1.72 14.72
C GLU A 10 -10.87 1.09 13.71
N ASP A 11 -12.01 1.74 13.45
CA ASP A 11 -12.99 1.24 12.47
C ASP A 11 -12.40 1.21 11.06
N PHE A 12 -11.65 2.26 10.69
CA PHE A 12 -10.93 2.31 9.41
C PHE A 12 -9.91 1.17 9.30
N MET A 13 -9.04 1.01 10.32
CA MET A 13 -8.04 -0.06 10.31
C MET A 13 -8.65 -1.45 10.39
N LYS A 14 -9.83 -1.60 11.00
CA LYS A 14 -10.55 -2.87 11.06
C LYS A 14 -11.05 -3.29 9.69
N PHE A 15 -11.54 -2.36 8.87
CA PHE A 15 -11.94 -2.64 7.49
C PHE A 15 -10.77 -3.21 6.67
N PHE A 16 -9.59 -2.60 6.75
CA PHE A 16 -8.41 -3.06 5.99
C PHE A 16 -7.74 -4.32 6.54
N ARG A 17 -8.17 -4.82 7.69
CA ARG A 17 -7.68 -6.09 8.28
C ARG A 17 -8.68 -7.23 8.10
N ASP A 18 -9.84 -6.94 7.51
CA ASP A 18 -10.89 -7.91 7.27
C ASP A 18 -10.78 -8.43 5.83
N ASP A 19 -10.27 -9.65 5.69
CA ASP A 19 -10.07 -10.29 4.40
C ASP A 19 -11.38 -10.45 3.62
N GLU A 20 -12.53 -10.63 4.29
CA GLU A 20 -13.83 -10.73 3.62
C GLU A 20 -14.19 -9.40 2.97
N LYS A 21 -13.94 -8.28 3.67
CA LYS A 21 -14.17 -6.94 3.14
C LYS A 21 -13.18 -6.56 2.05
N LEU A 22 -11.92 -6.93 2.19
CA LEU A 22 -10.96 -6.74 1.10
C LEU A 22 -11.38 -7.51 -0.15
N ASN A 23 -11.96 -8.69 -0.02
CA ASN A 23 -12.46 -9.50 -1.14
C ASN A 23 -13.69 -8.92 -1.85
N GLU A 24 -14.38 -7.95 -1.26
CA GLU A 24 -15.44 -7.18 -1.94
C GLU A 24 -14.86 -6.14 -2.93
N LEU A 25 -13.58 -5.80 -2.81
CA LEU A 25 -12.92 -4.81 -3.67
C LEU A 25 -12.36 -5.44 -4.96
N THR A 26 -12.52 -4.72 -6.08
CA THR A 26 -11.87 -5.09 -7.33
C THR A 26 -10.36 -4.87 -7.26
N VAL A 27 -9.63 -5.45 -8.23
CA VAL A 27 -8.18 -5.21 -8.34
C VAL A 27 -7.87 -3.72 -8.51
N ASP A 28 -8.69 -3.00 -9.28
CA ASP A 28 -8.50 -1.57 -9.53
C ASP A 28 -8.71 -0.74 -8.25
N ASP A 29 -9.76 -1.05 -7.47
CA ASP A 29 -10.02 -0.39 -6.18
C ASP A 29 -8.84 -0.57 -5.21
N ARG A 30 -8.28 -1.78 -5.14
CA ARG A 30 -7.11 -2.08 -4.29
C ARG A 30 -5.88 -1.28 -4.72
N VAL A 31 -5.65 -1.16 -6.03
CA VAL A 31 -4.55 -0.35 -6.59
C VAL A 31 -4.75 1.13 -6.28
N GLU A 32 -5.97 1.65 -6.39
CA GLU A 32 -6.29 3.05 -6.08
C GLU A 32 -6.04 3.37 -4.60
N ILE A 33 -6.50 2.51 -3.70
CA ILE A 33 -6.26 2.67 -2.25
C ILE A 33 -4.77 2.67 -1.95
N PHE A 34 -4.03 1.66 -2.42
CA PHE A 34 -2.58 1.58 -2.18
C PHE A 34 -1.83 2.83 -2.64
N ARG A 35 -2.21 3.39 -3.80
CA ARG A 35 -1.63 4.62 -4.34
C ARG A 35 -1.98 5.88 -3.55
N THR A 36 -3.08 5.85 -2.80
CA THR A 36 -3.62 7.03 -2.09
C THR A 36 -3.20 7.09 -0.63
N ILE A 37 -2.97 5.94 0.02
CA ILE A 37 -2.66 5.89 1.47
C ILE A 37 -1.23 6.28 1.84
N LEU A 38 -0.29 6.24 0.88
CA LEU A 38 1.11 6.55 1.13
C LEU A 38 1.31 8.07 1.22
N VAL A 39 2.02 8.54 2.25
CA VAL A 39 2.23 9.97 2.55
C VAL A 39 3.21 10.61 1.57
N GLY A 40 4.02 9.80 0.88
CA GLY A 40 4.90 10.25 -0.18
C GLY A 40 5.99 9.23 -0.51
N SER A 41 6.97 9.65 -1.32
CA SER A 41 8.09 8.79 -1.74
C SER A 41 8.97 8.31 -0.58
N SER A 42 8.93 8.98 0.59
CA SER A 42 9.66 8.57 1.79
C SER A 42 9.17 7.25 2.39
N ASP A 43 7.92 6.87 2.12
CA ASP A 43 7.34 5.62 2.64
C ASP A 43 7.74 4.41 1.78
N LEU A 44 8.16 4.64 0.53
CA LEU A 44 8.59 3.60 -0.40
C LEU A 44 10.10 3.37 -0.30
N THR A 45 10.51 2.55 0.65
CA THR A 45 11.91 2.14 0.81
C THR A 45 12.22 0.90 -0.02
N LYS A 46 13.50 0.70 -0.37
CA LYS A 46 13.94 -0.53 -1.03
C LYS A 46 13.61 -1.77 -0.19
N GLU A 47 13.74 -1.69 1.13
CA GLU A 47 13.40 -2.78 2.06
C GLU A 47 11.91 -3.13 1.97
N LEU A 48 11.03 -2.14 2.10
CA LEU A 48 9.57 -2.34 2.01
C LEU A 48 9.19 -2.99 0.66
N LEU A 49 9.75 -2.51 -0.45
CA LEU A 49 9.43 -3.05 -1.76
C LEU A 49 9.91 -4.50 -1.92
N ASN A 50 11.09 -4.86 -1.39
CA ASN A 50 11.56 -6.23 -1.42
C ASN A 50 10.71 -7.16 -0.54
N GLU A 51 10.29 -6.70 0.65
CA GLU A 51 9.38 -7.44 1.52
C GLU A 51 8.04 -7.69 0.82
N VAL A 52 7.44 -6.66 0.21
CA VAL A 52 6.19 -6.79 -0.54
C VAL A 52 6.34 -7.76 -1.72
N LEU A 53 7.43 -7.71 -2.50
CA LEU A 53 7.63 -8.68 -3.58
C LEU A 53 7.75 -10.11 -3.03
N GLY A 54 8.44 -10.30 -1.90
CA GLY A 54 8.58 -11.59 -1.22
C GLY A 54 7.25 -12.15 -0.72
N ASP A 55 6.43 -11.33 -0.07
CA ASP A 55 5.11 -11.72 0.46
C ASP A 55 4.15 -12.19 -0.64
N TYR A 56 4.32 -11.67 -1.85
CA TYR A 56 3.52 -12.02 -3.03
C TYR A 56 4.19 -13.06 -3.94
N CYS A 57 5.33 -13.64 -3.52
CA CYS A 57 6.11 -14.60 -4.31
C CYS A 57 6.46 -14.10 -5.72
N VAL A 58 6.77 -12.80 -5.85
CA VAL A 58 7.12 -12.16 -7.12
C VAL A 58 8.63 -12.18 -7.30
N ASP A 59 9.13 -13.32 -7.77
CA ASP A 59 10.58 -13.57 -7.87
C ASP A 59 11.21 -13.02 -9.16
N ASN A 60 10.38 -12.56 -10.10
CA ASN A 60 10.81 -12.11 -11.43
C ASN A 60 11.07 -10.60 -11.52
N LEU A 61 11.02 -9.87 -10.40
CA LEU A 61 11.28 -8.43 -10.31
C LEU A 61 12.41 -8.15 -9.32
N GLU A 62 13.22 -7.13 -9.60
CA GLU A 62 14.34 -6.69 -8.75
C GLU A 62 14.22 -5.20 -8.41
N VAL A 63 14.38 -4.85 -7.13
CA VAL A 63 14.37 -3.45 -6.66
C VAL A 63 15.79 -2.89 -6.62
N ILE A 64 16.06 -1.95 -7.51
CA ILE A 64 17.36 -1.26 -7.60
C ILE A 64 17.21 0.14 -6.99
N GLU A 65 18.06 0.46 -6.02
CA GLU A 65 18.17 1.82 -5.49
C GLU A 65 19.22 2.58 -6.30
N ILE A 66 18.81 3.70 -6.90
CA ILE A 66 19.70 4.57 -7.66
C ILE A 66 20.07 5.74 -6.75
N ASN A 67 21.27 5.67 -6.20
CA ASN A 67 21.88 6.83 -5.56
C ASN A 67 22.27 7.80 -6.67
N ASN A 68 21.46 8.84 -6.89
CA ASN A 68 21.86 9.99 -7.70
C ASN A 68 22.98 10.70 -6.94
N GLY A 69 24.21 10.20 -7.08
CA GLY A 69 25.39 10.85 -6.57
C GLY A 69 25.45 12.28 -7.10
N GLU A 70 25.67 13.22 -6.19
CA GLU A 70 26.07 14.59 -6.44
C GLU A 70 27.12 14.62 -7.56
N ASN A 71 26.85 15.39 -8.63
CA ASN A 71 27.89 15.79 -9.58
C ASN A 71 28.90 16.72 -8.92
#